data_AF-A0A524BFE4-F1
#
_entry.id   AF-A0A524BFE4-F1
#
_cell.length_a   1.000
_cell.length_b   1.000
_cell.length_c   1.000
_cell.angle_alpha   90.00
_cell.angle_beta   90.00
_cell.angle_gamma   90.00
#
_symmetry.space_group_name_H-M   'P 1'
#
loop_
_entity.id
_entity.type
_entity.pdbx_description
1 polymer ?
#
loop_
_entity_poly.entity_id
_entity_poly.type
_entity_poly.pdbx_seq_one_letter_code
_entity_poly.pdbx_strand_id
1 'polypeptide(L)'
;MKSLVIAALALGAVLAGCGSSGQTADPTVSVESADASGGVAADDGIACPSGPPARGVMVINAFDDQHGVVGQIYNESGATLWLWSRKWPGICQLDAGRAAGFAVGSRAVITVSSVQDYVNSPGIGIRIEDTPELSPAVTTWFQRPNLSRCASNKAEVRTTYLKEDSEQLLEGPAQGSVLVKRLPDSKEVTREWLPSGNADNFSRMDLYVKAIGTC
;
A
#
# COMPACT_ATOMS: atom_id res chain seq x y z
N MET A 1 21.84 -41.92 -23.56
CA MET A 1 21.68 -41.65 -25.00
C MET A 1 20.62 -42.59 -25.57
N LYS A 2 19.46 -42.05 -25.92
CA LYS A 2 18.53 -42.54 -26.97
C LYS A 2 17.37 -41.54 -27.02
N SER A 3 17.46 -40.59 -27.94
CA SER A 3 16.35 -39.76 -28.38
C SER A 3 15.60 -40.50 -29.49
N LEU A 4 14.28 -40.36 -29.54
CA LEU A 4 13.55 -40.29 -30.81
C LEU A 4 12.19 -39.63 -30.59
N VAL A 5 11.83 -38.82 -31.59
CA VAL A 5 10.87 -37.72 -31.59
C VAL A 5 9.94 -37.93 -32.79
N ILE A 6 8.65 -37.68 -32.57
CA ILE A 6 7.57 -37.28 -33.52
C ILE A 6 7.14 -38.25 -34.64
N ALA A 7 5.81 -38.48 -34.76
CA ALA A 7 4.98 -38.08 -35.93
C ALA A 7 3.63 -38.82 -35.98
N ALA A 8 2.53 -38.06 -36.10
CA ALA A 8 1.25 -38.46 -36.69
C ALA A 8 0.40 -37.18 -36.86
N LEU A 9 -0.37 -36.92 -37.91
CA LEU A 9 -0.56 -37.49 -39.23
C LEU A 9 -1.31 -36.40 -40.02
N ALA A 10 -0.87 -36.08 -41.23
CA ALA A 10 -1.59 -35.23 -42.18
C ALA A 10 -2.10 -36.08 -43.36
N LEU A 11 -3.20 -35.64 -43.99
CA LEU A 11 -3.80 -36.01 -45.31
C LEU A 11 -5.32 -36.18 -45.13
N GLY A 12 -6.25 -35.65 -45.93
CA GLY A 12 -6.29 -34.86 -47.18
C GLY A 12 -7.79 -34.63 -47.49
N ALA A 13 -8.23 -33.47 -48.03
CA ALA A 13 -8.42 -33.18 -49.47
C ALA A 13 -9.62 -33.96 -50.09
N VAL A 14 -10.60 -33.48 -50.87
CA VAL A 14 -11.07 -32.22 -51.52
C VAL A 14 -12.52 -32.52 -52.01
N LEU A 15 -13.43 -31.54 -52.20
CA LEU A 15 -14.16 -31.29 -53.48
C LEU A 15 -15.38 -30.36 -53.35
N ALA A 16 -15.44 -29.48 -54.35
CA ALA A 16 -16.30 -28.32 -54.52
C ALA A 16 -17.78 -28.64 -54.77
N GLY A 17 -18.63 -27.72 -54.32
CA GLY A 17 -20.00 -27.51 -54.81
C GLY A 17 -20.30 -26.02 -54.77
N CYS A 18 -20.22 -25.35 -55.92
CA CYS A 18 -20.56 -23.95 -56.12
C CYS A 18 -22.08 -23.86 -56.37
N GLY A 19 -22.80 -23.01 -55.63
CA GLY A 19 -24.26 -22.97 -55.73
C GLY A 19 -24.95 -21.80 -55.04
N SER A 20 -24.64 -20.58 -55.49
CA SER A 20 -25.56 -19.43 -55.62
C SER A 20 -26.17 -18.73 -54.38
N SER A 21 -25.84 -17.44 -54.29
CA SER A 21 -26.67 -16.29 -53.84
C SER A 21 -26.70 -15.91 -52.35
N GLY A 22 -25.97 -14.83 -52.01
CA GLY A 22 -26.45 -13.82 -51.06
C GLY A 22 -25.45 -13.28 -50.03
N GLN A 23 -24.98 -12.03 -50.25
CA GLN A 23 -24.42 -11.04 -49.29
C GLN A 23 -23.07 -11.40 -48.61
N THR A 24 -22.13 -10.51 -48.29
CA THR A 24 -21.71 -9.15 -48.65
C THR A 24 -20.36 -8.98 -47.91
N ALA A 25 -19.36 -8.41 -48.58
CA ALA A 25 -18.10 -7.82 -48.06
C ALA A 25 -16.97 -8.73 -47.51
N ASP A 26 -15.76 -8.36 -47.93
CA ASP A 26 -14.44 -8.92 -47.60
C ASP A 26 -14.11 -8.97 -46.10
N PRO A 27 -13.31 -9.96 -45.63
CA PRO A 27 -12.74 -9.93 -44.30
C PRO A 27 -11.48 -9.07 -44.31
N THR A 28 -11.61 -7.78 -44.02
CA THR A 28 -10.48 -7.03 -43.48
C THR A 28 -10.17 -7.59 -42.11
N VAL A 29 -8.94 -8.08 -41.95
CA VAL A 29 -8.31 -8.51 -40.69
C VAL A 29 -8.77 -7.60 -39.54
N SER A 30 -9.51 -8.17 -38.60
CA SER A 30 -9.90 -7.50 -37.37
C SER A 30 -8.64 -7.21 -36.55
N VAL A 31 -8.08 -6.03 -36.74
CA VAL A 31 -7.33 -5.38 -35.67
C VAL A 31 -8.39 -4.95 -34.67
N GLU A 32 -8.63 -5.76 -33.63
CA GLU A 32 -9.23 -5.24 -32.41
C GLU A 32 -8.27 -4.17 -31.90
N SER A 33 -8.53 -2.93 -32.33
CA SER A 33 -8.12 -1.76 -31.58
C SER A 33 -8.66 -1.99 -30.18
N ALA A 34 -7.76 -2.33 -29.26
CA ALA A 34 -8.03 -2.12 -27.85
C ALA A 34 -8.41 -0.65 -27.75
N ASP A 35 -9.70 -0.38 -27.60
CA ASP A 35 -10.19 0.88 -27.09
C ASP A 35 -9.52 1.01 -25.71
N ALA A 36 -8.38 1.69 -25.71
CA ALA A 36 -7.83 2.32 -24.53
C ALA A 36 -8.79 3.46 -24.17
N SER A 37 -10.02 3.11 -23.79
CA SER A 37 -10.83 3.96 -22.94
C SER A 37 -10.11 3.95 -21.59
N GLY A 38 -9.11 4.83 -21.47
CA GLY A 38 -8.50 5.25 -20.22
C GLY A 38 -9.49 6.01 -19.34
N GLY A 39 -10.69 5.45 -19.18
CA GLY A 39 -11.52 5.72 -18.04
C GLY A 39 -10.77 5.13 -16.86
N VAL A 40 -10.07 6.00 -16.13
CA VAL A 40 -9.86 5.78 -14.69
C VAL A 40 -11.19 5.27 -14.16
N ALA A 41 -11.25 3.99 -13.78
CA ALA A 41 -12.40 3.47 -13.09
C ALA A 41 -12.68 4.48 -11.97
N ALA A 42 -13.88 5.06 -11.99
CA ALA A 42 -14.33 5.90 -10.91
C ALA A 42 -14.03 5.15 -9.61
N ASP A 43 -13.35 5.83 -8.70
CA ASP A 43 -12.95 5.34 -7.39
C ASP A 43 -14.23 5.15 -6.57
N ASP A 44 -15.02 4.11 -6.87
CA ASP A 44 -16.23 3.72 -6.14
C ASP A 44 -15.88 3.04 -4.81
N GLY A 45 -14.61 3.07 -4.41
CA GLY A 45 -14.12 2.56 -3.15
C GLY A 45 -13.39 3.64 -2.38
N ILE A 46 -13.67 3.73 -1.09
CA ILE A 46 -12.81 4.38 -0.11
C ILE A 46 -11.50 3.61 0.12
N ALA A 47 -11.11 2.69 -0.78
CA ALA A 47 -10.00 1.77 -0.57
C ALA A 47 -8.65 2.51 -0.52
N CYS A 48 -7.76 2.07 0.36
CA CYS A 48 -6.43 2.63 0.43
C CYS A 48 -5.63 2.27 -0.83
N PRO A 49 -4.89 3.24 -1.41
CA PRO A 49 -4.09 2.97 -2.58
C PRO A 49 -2.94 2.02 -2.22
N SER A 50 -2.75 0.99 -3.03
CA SER A 50 -1.67 0.02 -2.88
C SER A 50 -0.43 0.40 -3.68
N GLY A 51 0.76 0.11 -3.14
CA GLY A 51 2.02 0.20 -3.86
C GLY A 51 2.49 1.62 -4.23
N PRO A 52 3.64 1.74 -4.91
CA PRO A 52 4.12 2.98 -5.49
C PRO A 52 3.36 3.36 -6.78
N PRO A 53 3.26 4.66 -7.12
CA PRO A 53 3.60 5.79 -6.26
C PRO A 53 2.58 5.93 -5.11
N ALA A 54 3.04 6.46 -3.97
CA ALA A 54 2.13 6.82 -2.89
C ALA A 54 1.16 7.90 -3.38
N ARG A 55 -0.12 7.77 -3.03
CA ARG A 55 -1.19 8.65 -3.53
C ARG A 55 -2.29 8.86 -2.48
N GLY A 56 -3.14 9.85 -2.73
CA GLY A 56 -4.32 10.14 -1.90
C GLY A 56 -3.99 10.45 -0.44
N VAL A 57 -4.82 9.94 0.47
CA VAL A 57 -4.78 10.22 1.91
C VAL A 57 -3.49 9.75 2.61
N MET A 58 -2.71 8.91 1.92
CA MET A 58 -1.48 8.30 2.43
C MET A 58 -0.21 9.07 2.04
N VAL A 59 -0.34 10.26 1.46
CA VAL A 59 0.77 11.20 1.25
C VAL A 59 0.66 12.36 2.24
N ILE A 60 1.56 12.40 3.22
CA ILE A 60 1.45 13.31 4.37
C ILE A 60 2.72 14.18 4.48
N ASN A 61 2.63 15.43 4.02
CA ASN A 61 3.72 16.42 4.03
C ASN A 61 5.03 15.92 3.38
N ALA A 62 4.95 15.02 2.40
CA ALA A 62 6.13 14.36 1.85
C ALA A 62 6.81 15.14 0.71
N PHE A 63 6.06 15.96 -0.05
CA PHE A 63 6.60 16.59 -1.27
C PHE A 63 7.62 17.70 -0.99
N ASP A 64 7.44 18.43 0.11
CA ASP A 64 8.26 19.60 0.47
C ASP A 64 9.36 19.27 1.51
N ASP A 65 9.43 18.02 1.97
CA ASP A 65 10.40 17.61 2.98
C ASP A 65 11.66 17.01 2.34
N GLN A 66 12.79 17.22 2.98
CA GLN A 66 14.07 16.63 2.56
C GLN A 66 14.29 15.26 3.20
N HIS A 67 13.58 14.98 4.29
CA HIS A 67 13.61 13.71 5.00
C HIS A 67 12.20 13.16 5.11
N GLY A 68 12.08 11.84 5.22
CA GLY A 68 10.79 11.23 5.40
C GLY A 68 10.83 9.72 5.29
N VAL A 69 9.65 9.12 5.22
CA VAL A 69 9.52 7.67 5.13
C VAL A 69 8.55 7.31 4.04
N VAL A 70 8.96 6.42 3.14
CA VAL A 70 8.05 5.74 2.21
C VAL A 70 7.88 4.29 2.63
N GLY A 71 6.70 3.74 2.40
CA GLY A 71 6.37 2.46 3.01
C GLY A 71 5.11 1.79 2.54
N GLN A 72 4.89 0.55 2.99
CA GLN A 72 3.58 -0.09 2.97
C GLN A 72 3.06 -0.32 4.38
N ILE A 73 1.75 -0.14 4.56
CA ILE A 73 1.03 -0.61 5.75
C ILE A 73 0.23 -1.85 5.33
N TYR A 74 0.61 -3.01 5.85
CA TYR A 74 -0.09 -4.27 5.67
C TYR A 74 -1.10 -4.47 6.80
N ASN A 75 -2.27 -4.95 6.45
CA ASN A 75 -3.29 -5.37 7.39
C ASN A 75 -3.22 -6.89 7.60
N GLU A 76 -2.55 -7.32 8.66
CA GLU A 76 -2.47 -8.72 9.09
C GLU A 76 -3.45 -9.03 10.24
N SER A 77 -4.36 -8.09 10.57
CA SER A 77 -5.25 -8.21 11.71
C SER A 77 -6.42 -9.19 11.53
N GLY A 78 -6.71 -9.58 10.28
CA GLY A 78 -7.88 -10.39 9.93
C GLY A 78 -9.20 -9.61 9.88
N ALA A 79 -9.22 -8.32 10.24
CA ALA A 79 -10.38 -7.44 10.16
C ALA A 79 -10.19 -6.35 9.09
N THR A 80 -11.27 -5.70 8.67
CA THR A 80 -11.16 -4.47 7.86
C THR A 80 -10.70 -3.32 8.74
N LEU A 81 -9.73 -2.54 8.25
CA LEU A 81 -9.18 -1.38 8.94
C LEU A 81 -9.42 -0.09 8.16
N TRP A 82 -9.35 1.03 8.87
CA TRP A 82 -9.53 2.38 8.36
C TRP A 82 -8.32 3.23 8.72
N LEU A 83 -7.70 3.83 7.71
CA LEU A 83 -6.46 4.59 7.82
C LEU A 83 -6.74 6.06 7.54
N TRP A 84 -6.24 6.95 8.39
CA TRP A 84 -6.36 8.39 8.19
C TRP A 84 -5.25 9.17 8.91
N SER A 85 -5.11 10.46 8.63
CA SER A 85 -4.18 11.36 9.32
C SER A 85 -4.83 12.70 9.65
N ARG A 86 -4.45 13.34 10.77
CA ARG A 86 -4.92 14.70 11.10
C ARG A 86 -4.43 15.77 10.14
N LYS A 87 -3.32 15.50 9.44
CA LYS A 87 -2.68 16.46 8.54
C LYS A 87 -3.33 16.46 7.16
N TRP A 88 -4.22 15.51 6.88
CA TRP A 88 -4.85 15.37 5.57
C TRP A 88 -6.32 14.98 5.70
N PRO A 89 -7.25 15.67 5.00
CA PRO A 89 -8.66 15.30 5.03
C PRO A 89 -8.88 14.02 4.21
N GLY A 90 -9.13 12.90 4.86
CA GLY A 90 -9.28 11.64 4.15
C GLY A 90 -9.12 10.40 5.03
N ILE A 91 -9.94 9.38 4.77
CA ILE A 91 -9.93 8.08 5.41
C ILE A 91 -10.02 7.08 4.27
N CYS A 92 -9.25 6.02 4.39
CA CYS A 92 -9.31 4.94 3.43
C CYS A 92 -9.46 3.59 4.14
N GLN A 93 -10.14 2.65 3.49
CA GLN A 93 -10.35 1.27 3.93
C GLN A 93 -9.20 0.40 3.48
N LEU A 94 -8.70 -0.43 4.38
CA LEU A 94 -7.69 -1.43 4.13
C LEU A 94 -8.24 -2.79 4.58
N ASP A 95 -8.65 -3.61 3.61
CA ASP A 95 -9.16 -4.95 3.89
C ASP A 95 -8.07 -5.87 4.45
N ALA A 96 -8.48 -6.94 5.13
CA ALA A 96 -7.57 -7.95 5.67
C ALA A 96 -6.71 -8.57 4.55
N GLY A 97 -5.41 -8.73 4.81
CA GLY A 97 -4.44 -9.27 3.86
C GLY A 97 -4.03 -8.30 2.75
N ARG A 98 -4.49 -7.05 2.78
CA ARG A 98 -4.11 -6.01 1.82
C ARG A 98 -3.05 -5.07 2.38
N ALA A 99 -2.44 -4.30 1.50
CA ALA A 99 -1.47 -3.27 1.83
C ALA A 99 -1.83 -1.91 1.23
N ALA A 100 -1.56 -0.84 1.98
CA ALA A 100 -1.63 0.54 1.53
C ALA A 100 -0.22 1.11 1.38
N GLY A 101 0.07 1.73 0.24
CA GLY A 101 1.29 2.49 0.03
C GLY A 101 1.21 3.87 0.69
N PHE A 102 2.28 4.30 1.36
CA PHE A 102 2.36 5.61 1.99
C PHE A 102 3.68 6.33 1.72
N ALA A 103 3.61 7.65 1.86
CA ALA A 103 4.75 8.54 1.89
C ALA A 103 4.51 9.64 2.92
N VAL A 104 5.42 9.79 3.87
CA VAL A 104 5.33 10.81 4.91
C VAL A 104 6.61 11.63 4.93
N GLY A 105 6.51 12.92 5.22
CA GLY A 105 7.68 13.75 5.52
C GLY A 105 8.37 13.33 6.82
N SER A 106 9.22 14.20 7.35
CA SER A 106 10.09 13.95 8.49
C SER A 106 9.37 13.47 9.75
N ARG A 107 8.09 13.83 9.90
CA ARG A 107 7.20 13.31 10.95
C ARG A 107 5.75 13.31 10.50
N ALA A 108 5.09 12.17 10.65
CA ALA A 108 3.63 12.05 10.50
C ALA A 108 3.02 11.09 11.52
N VAL A 109 1.70 11.18 11.66
CA VAL A 109 0.89 10.21 12.39
C VAL A 109 -0.18 9.67 11.47
N ILE A 110 -0.25 8.34 11.38
CA ILE A 110 -1.33 7.61 10.74
C ILE A 110 -2.11 6.92 11.84
N THR A 111 -3.43 7.12 11.87
CA THR A 111 -4.33 6.38 12.74
C THR A 111 -4.86 5.18 11.98
N VAL A 112 -4.83 4.02 12.63
CA VAL A 112 -5.41 2.76 12.14
C VAL A 112 -6.55 2.34 13.07
N SER A 113 -7.76 2.23 12.56
CA SER A 113 -8.95 1.90 13.35
C SER A 113 -9.78 0.79 12.72
N SER A 114 -10.58 0.08 13.52
CA SER A 114 -11.65 -0.80 13.03
C SER A 114 -12.96 -0.05 12.74
N VAL A 115 -13.02 1.26 12.99
CA VAL A 115 -14.22 2.09 12.85
C VAL A 115 -14.02 3.14 11.75
N GLN A 116 -14.99 3.27 10.85
CA GLN A 116 -15.02 4.29 9.80
C GLN A 116 -15.44 5.66 10.37
N ASP A 117 -14.61 6.26 11.22
CA ASP A 117 -14.86 7.58 11.80
C ASP A 117 -13.56 8.39 11.90
N TYR A 118 -13.63 9.67 11.58
CA TYR A 118 -12.52 10.59 11.78
C TYR A 118 -12.54 11.11 13.20
N VAL A 119 -11.38 11.14 13.86
CA VAL A 119 -11.20 11.77 15.19
C VAL A 119 -11.87 11.01 16.35
N ASN A 120 -13.05 10.42 16.15
CA ASN A 120 -13.80 9.70 17.19
C ASN A 120 -13.55 8.18 17.19
N SER A 121 -12.81 7.67 16.21
CA SER A 121 -12.48 6.25 16.13
C SER A 121 -11.34 5.87 17.11
N PRO A 122 -11.52 4.90 18.02
CA PRO A 122 -10.41 4.32 18.75
C PRO A 122 -9.51 3.51 17.80
N GLY A 123 -8.23 3.36 18.12
CA GLY A 123 -7.32 2.59 17.28
C GLY A 123 -5.85 2.71 17.67
N ILE A 124 -4.97 2.45 16.72
CA ILE A 124 -3.52 2.64 16.89
C ILE A 124 -3.15 3.99 16.29
N GLY A 125 -2.52 4.85 17.08
CA GLY A 125 -1.75 5.96 16.53
C GLY A 125 -0.35 5.47 16.20
N ILE A 126 0.04 5.55 14.93
CA ILE A 126 1.38 5.18 14.45
C ILE A 126 2.08 6.46 14.04
N ARG A 127 3.07 6.87 14.85
CA ARG A 127 3.98 7.96 14.49
C ARG A 127 5.18 7.40 13.77
N ILE A 128 5.46 7.96 12.60
CA ILE A 128 6.58 7.60 11.74
C ILE A 128 7.48 8.84 11.67
N GLU A 129 8.77 8.65 11.89
CA GLU A 129 9.75 9.72 11.96
C GLU A 129 11.03 9.35 11.22
N ASP A 130 11.57 10.32 10.50
CA ASP A 130 12.92 10.34 9.95
C ASP A 130 13.32 11.81 9.89
N THR A 131 14.11 12.28 10.86
CA THR A 131 14.51 13.69 10.94
C THR A 131 16.04 13.79 10.85
N PRO A 132 16.61 14.94 10.45
CA PRO A 132 18.06 15.10 10.36
C PRO A 132 18.80 14.74 11.66
N GLU A 133 18.17 14.92 12.81
CA GLU A 133 18.75 14.74 14.15
C GLU A 133 18.50 13.35 14.75
N LEU A 134 17.60 12.55 14.16
CA LEU A 134 17.14 11.29 14.74
C LEU A 134 17.17 10.17 13.72
N SER A 135 17.65 9.01 14.14
CA SER A 135 17.50 7.80 13.34
C SER A 135 16.01 7.52 13.07
N PRO A 136 15.71 6.94 11.91
CA PRO A 136 14.34 6.61 11.54
C PRO A 136 13.67 5.73 12.60
N ALA A 137 12.41 6.03 12.94
CA ALA A 137 11.75 5.38 14.07
C ALA A 137 10.22 5.34 13.91
N VAL A 138 9.61 4.37 14.60
CA VAL A 138 8.17 4.23 14.72
C VAL A 138 7.77 4.19 16.18
N THR A 139 6.73 4.93 16.54
CA THR A 139 6.11 4.90 17.87
C THR A 139 4.63 4.59 17.73
N THR A 140 4.13 3.66 18.54
CA THR A 140 2.72 3.26 18.58
C THR A 140 2.11 3.54 19.95
N TRP A 141 0.86 4.01 19.96
CA TRP A 141 0.02 4.12 21.16
C TRP A 141 -1.42 3.77 20.83
N PHE A 142 -2.20 3.43 21.86
CA PHE A 142 -3.65 3.38 21.69
C PHE A 142 -4.22 4.79 21.68
N GLN A 143 -4.86 5.13 20.57
CA GLN A 143 -5.62 6.36 20.41
C GLN A 143 -7.07 6.08 20.80
N ARG A 144 -7.56 6.80 21.81
CA ARG A 144 -8.97 6.81 22.20
C ARG A 144 -9.76 7.76 21.28
N PRO A 145 -11.11 7.73 21.34
CA PRO A 145 -11.93 8.77 20.75
C PRO A 145 -11.46 10.17 21.17
N ASN A 146 -11.68 11.16 20.32
CA ASN A 146 -11.21 12.54 20.48
C ASN A 146 -9.69 12.67 20.56
N LEU A 147 -8.94 11.72 19.98
CA LEU A 147 -7.47 11.74 19.88
C LEU A 147 -6.74 11.68 21.22
N SER A 148 -7.45 11.35 22.29
CA SER A 148 -6.86 11.23 23.61
C SER A 148 -6.04 9.94 23.71
N ARG A 149 -5.08 9.91 24.63
CA ARG A 149 -4.25 8.72 24.89
C ARG A 149 -4.69 8.03 26.17
N CYS A 150 -4.33 6.77 26.35
CA CYS A 150 -4.54 6.07 27.61
C CYS A 150 -3.72 6.68 28.75
N ALA A 151 -4.10 6.39 29.99
CA ALA A 151 -3.35 6.83 31.15
C ALA A 151 -1.89 6.33 31.11
N SER A 152 -0.99 7.09 31.73
CA SER A 152 0.47 7.10 31.50
C SER A 152 1.24 5.79 31.75
N ASN A 153 0.64 4.78 32.37
CA ASN A 153 1.31 3.49 32.61
C ASN A 153 1.14 2.47 31.46
N LYS A 154 0.50 2.85 30.35
CA LYS A 154 0.32 2.00 29.15
C LYS A 154 0.72 2.71 27.85
N ALA A 155 1.69 3.63 27.94
CA ALA A 155 1.66 4.89 27.18
C ALA A 155 2.07 4.82 25.70
N GLU A 156 3.26 4.36 25.37
CA GLU A 156 3.79 4.40 23.99
C GLU A 156 4.87 3.31 23.89
N VAL A 157 4.94 2.63 22.75
CA VAL A 157 6.02 1.70 22.45
C VAL A 157 6.73 2.19 21.20
N ARG A 158 8.06 2.32 21.26
CA ARG A 158 8.89 2.89 20.21
C ARG A 158 9.97 1.90 19.80
N THR A 159 10.29 1.87 18.51
CA THR A 159 11.46 1.15 17.99
C THR A 159 12.75 1.70 18.61
N THR A 160 13.69 0.82 18.96
CA THR A 160 14.98 1.21 19.53
C THR A 160 16.09 0.97 18.51
N TYR A 161 16.74 2.03 18.02
CA TYR A 161 17.80 1.96 16.99
C TYR A 161 17.44 1.09 15.77
N LEU A 162 16.41 1.51 15.02
CA LEU A 162 15.92 0.79 13.85
C LEU A 162 16.92 0.92 12.69
N LYS A 163 17.70 -0.14 12.44
CA LYS A 163 18.70 -0.20 11.37
C LYS A 163 18.07 -0.71 10.07
N GLU A 164 18.70 -0.42 8.93
CA GLU A 164 18.38 -1.11 7.67
C GLU A 164 18.47 -2.63 7.84
N ASP A 165 17.62 -3.35 7.11
CA ASP A 165 17.47 -4.82 7.15
C ASP A 165 17.14 -5.36 8.56
N SER A 166 16.44 -4.58 9.37
CA SER A 166 15.99 -5.01 10.70
C SER A 166 14.48 -4.94 10.84
N GLU A 167 13.95 -5.77 11.75
CA GLU A 167 12.55 -5.73 12.13
C GLU A 167 12.39 -5.68 13.64
N GLN A 168 11.36 -4.97 14.11
CA GLN A 168 11.02 -4.82 15.51
C GLN A 168 9.52 -4.91 15.71
N LEU A 169 9.09 -5.77 16.64
CA LEU A 169 7.69 -5.87 17.04
C LEU A 169 7.38 -4.84 18.12
N LEU A 170 6.47 -3.91 17.83
CA LEU A 170 5.91 -2.97 18.80
C LEU A 170 4.62 -3.57 19.36
N GLU A 171 4.75 -4.24 20.50
CA GLU A 171 3.63 -4.88 21.20
C GLU A 171 3.57 -4.39 22.65
N GLY A 172 2.36 -4.28 23.18
CA GLY A 172 2.14 -3.78 24.53
C GLY A 172 0.68 -3.88 24.94
N PRO A 173 0.40 -3.62 26.23
CA PRO A 173 -0.86 -4.00 26.85
C PRO A 173 -2.08 -3.19 26.40
N ALA A 174 -1.87 -2.14 25.58
CA ALA A 174 -2.93 -1.20 25.20
C ALA A 174 -2.95 -0.89 23.71
N GLN A 175 -1.81 -0.65 23.08
CA GLN A 175 -1.75 -0.15 21.71
C GLN A 175 -1.99 -1.22 20.64
N GLY A 176 -1.92 -2.50 21.00
CA GLY A 176 -1.99 -3.60 20.06
C GLY A 176 -0.61 -4.03 19.60
N SER A 177 -0.52 -4.49 18.35
CA SER A 177 0.70 -5.11 17.81
C SER A 177 0.97 -4.63 16.39
N VAL A 178 2.15 -4.03 16.19
CA VAL A 178 2.65 -3.60 14.88
C VAL A 178 4.08 -4.10 14.69
N LEU A 179 4.32 -4.92 13.68
CA LEU A 179 5.69 -5.25 13.26
C LEU A 179 6.20 -4.16 12.33
N VAL A 180 7.37 -3.61 12.62
CA VAL A 180 8.04 -2.60 11.81
C VAL A 180 9.23 -3.26 11.14
N LYS A 181 9.33 -3.16 9.81
CA LYS A 181 10.48 -3.60 9.04
C LYS A 181 11.14 -2.39 8.39
N ARG A 182 12.43 -2.23 8.61
CA ARG A 182 13.25 -1.23 7.93
C ARG A 182 13.98 -1.92 6.79
N LEU A 183 13.70 -1.47 5.58
CA LEU A 183 14.34 -1.98 4.37
C LEU A 183 15.54 -1.09 4.01
N PRO A 184 16.41 -1.50 3.07
CA PRO A 184 17.53 -0.68 2.62
C PRO A 184 17.06 0.63 1.98
N ASP A 185 17.87 1.67 2.16
CA ASP A 185 17.62 2.94 1.50
C ASP A 185 18.11 2.93 0.06
N SER A 186 17.27 3.45 -0.84
CA SER A 186 17.62 3.64 -2.25
C SER A 186 16.87 4.83 -2.79
N LYS A 187 17.61 5.79 -3.36
CA LYS A 187 17.05 6.97 -4.02
C LYS A 187 16.20 6.60 -5.23
N GLU A 188 16.61 5.54 -5.92
CA GLU A 188 15.91 5.00 -7.08
C GLU A 188 14.54 4.48 -6.63
N VAL A 189 14.51 3.66 -5.58
CA VAL A 189 13.26 3.16 -5.00
C VAL A 189 12.42 4.32 -4.47
N THR A 190 12.96 5.24 -3.67
CA THR A 190 12.15 6.33 -3.10
C THR A 190 11.51 7.23 -4.17
N ARG A 191 12.17 7.42 -5.32
CA ARG A 191 11.60 8.15 -6.47
C ARG A 191 10.45 7.41 -7.15
N GLU A 192 10.39 6.08 -7.08
CA GLU A 192 9.20 5.34 -7.52
C GLU A 192 7.99 5.66 -6.63
N TRP A 193 8.23 5.90 -5.34
CA TRP A 193 7.21 6.21 -4.35
C TRP A 193 6.76 7.67 -4.38
N LEU A 194 7.69 8.58 -4.63
CA LEU A 194 7.48 10.03 -4.70
C LEU A 194 8.17 10.62 -5.95
N PRO A 195 7.58 10.46 -7.15
CA PRO A 195 8.23 10.85 -8.40
C PRO A 195 8.42 12.36 -8.59
N SER A 196 7.68 13.19 -7.85
CA SER A 196 7.66 14.64 -8.01
C SER A 196 8.12 15.41 -6.76
N GLY A 197 9.00 14.84 -5.92
CA GLY A 197 9.46 15.47 -4.67
C GLY A 197 10.96 15.31 -4.39
N ASN A 198 11.42 15.88 -3.28
CA ASN A 198 12.81 15.75 -2.82
C ASN A 198 13.00 14.48 -1.96
N ALA A 199 12.77 13.31 -2.56
CA ALA A 199 12.73 12.03 -1.86
C ALA A 199 14.09 11.33 -1.71
N ASP A 200 15.18 12.04 -1.97
CA ASP A 200 16.54 11.49 -2.02
C ASP A 200 17.06 10.99 -0.66
N ASN A 201 16.45 11.42 0.45
CA ASN A 201 16.83 11.03 1.79
C ASN A 201 15.62 10.52 2.59
N PHE A 202 14.76 9.76 1.92
CA PHE A 202 13.65 9.08 2.56
C PHE A 202 14.06 7.67 2.95
N SER A 203 13.76 7.33 4.19
CA SER A 203 13.83 5.97 4.69
C SER A 203 12.76 5.07 4.07
N ARG A 204 13.07 3.79 3.89
CA ARG A 204 12.09 2.75 3.54
C ARG A 204 11.63 1.93 4.75
N MET A 205 10.34 1.99 5.09
CA MET A 205 9.74 1.18 6.16
C MET A 205 8.43 0.52 5.78
N ASP A 206 8.30 -0.75 6.09
CA ASP A 206 7.04 -1.48 5.98
C ASP A 206 6.47 -1.75 7.39
N LEU A 207 5.16 -1.57 7.54
CA LEU A 207 4.42 -1.67 8.81
C LEU A 207 3.38 -2.77 8.68
N TYR A 208 3.33 -3.70 9.61
CA TYR A 208 2.37 -4.81 9.59
C TYR A 208 1.50 -4.71 10.84
N VAL A 209 0.25 -4.29 10.65
CA VAL A 209 -0.74 -4.17 11.72
C VAL A 209 -1.31 -5.54 12.01
N LYS A 210 -0.95 -6.12 13.16
CA LYS A 210 -1.32 -7.48 13.55
C LYS A 210 -2.53 -7.52 14.46
N ALA A 211 -2.71 -6.51 15.31
CA ALA A 211 -3.88 -6.39 16.18
C ALA A 211 -4.08 -4.95 16.62
N ILE A 212 -5.33 -4.49 16.66
CA ILE A 212 -5.73 -3.25 17.32
C ILE A 212 -5.86 -3.55 18.82
N GLY A 213 -5.18 -2.77 19.65
CA GLY A 213 -5.30 -2.94 21.10
C GLY A 213 -6.55 -2.29 21.68
N THR A 214 -6.59 -2.16 23.01
CA THR A 214 -7.71 -1.54 23.73
C THR A 214 -7.22 -0.81 24.98
N CYS A 215 -7.95 0.24 25.33
CA CYS A 215 -7.99 0.83 26.66
C CYS A 215 -9.46 0.93 27.10
#